data_AF-A0A662SM66-F1
#
_entry.id   AF-A0A662SM66-F1
#
_cell.length_a   1.000
_cell.length_b   1.000
_cell.length_c   1.000
_cell.angle_alpha   90.00
_cell.angle_beta   90.00
_cell.angle_gamma   90.00
#
_symmetry.space_group_name_H-M   'P 1'
#
loop_
_entity.id
_entity.type
_entity.pdbx_description
1 polymer ?
#
loop_
_entity_poly.entity_id
_entity_poly.type
_entity_poly.pdbx_seq_one_letter_code
_entity_poly.pdbx_strand_id
1 'polypeptide(L)'
;MVSFYLAFAFSVNNCFDVVVDLLDVKDLSKNPVASGLLVFESAIAFSLAFLVAGLVLSYIFFGVRSALLFSLLYLLAGLYSVPPVRTKSRPYFDLLSHGLFFGGLLILAGPITFGRLTPVTLGIAVVLLFYSMFLEIRNHIDDYDFDKLSGTRTTVVHLGLEASERLKRALALITIISLYVTLIATNKHATLLITTIVPSLLVLLGLSEDRTVDFTLVASMLFLLLEQSNLIVV
;
A
#
# COMPACT_ATOMS: atom_id res chain seq x y z
N MET A 1 4.45 -3.79 -15.96
CA MET A 1 5.43 -3.31 -14.96
C MET A 1 4.88 -3.43 -13.55
N VAL A 2 3.74 -2.80 -13.25
CA VAL A 2 3.08 -2.90 -11.94
C VAL A 2 2.84 -4.35 -11.52
N SER A 3 2.32 -5.22 -12.40
CA SER A 3 2.10 -6.63 -12.05
C SER A 3 3.38 -7.38 -11.69
N PHE A 4 4.50 -7.14 -12.41
CA PHE A 4 5.81 -7.71 -12.09
C PHE A 4 6.35 -7.18 -10.77
N TYR A 5 6.13 -5.89 -10.52
CA TYR A 5 6.50 -5.26 -9.26
C TYR A 5 5.74 -5.87 -8.07
N LEU A 6 4.41 -6.01 -8.18
CA LEU A 6 3.60 -6.66 -7.16
C LEU A 6 4.03 -8.12 -6.97
N ALA A 7 4.27 -8.86 -8.06
CA ALA A 7 4.76 -10.23 -7.99
C ALA A 7 6.09 -10.33 -7.23
N PHE A 8 7.05 -9.43 -7.51
CA PHE A 8 8.28 -9.34 -6.72
C PHE A 8 8.00 -9.03 -5.25
N ALA A 9 7.21 -7.99 -4.95
CA ALA A 9 6.98 -7.52 -3.60
C ALA A 9 6.38 -8.61 -2.71
N PHE A 10 5.36 -9.33 -3.19
CA PHE A 10 4.78 -10.46 -2.47
C PHE A 10 5.69 -11.69 -2.45
N SER A 11 6.35 -12.02 -3.57
CA SER A 11 7.25 -13.17 -3.63
C SER A 11 8.42 -13.04 -2.66
N VAL A 12 9.09 -11.88 -2.62
CA VAL A 12 10.19 -11.64 -1.69
C VAL A 12 9.69 -11.56 -0.25
N ASN A 13 8.51 -11.00 -0.01
CA ASN A 13 7.88 -10.99 1.30
C ASN A 13 7.67 -12.41 1.83
N ASN A 14 7.02 -13.27 1.04
CA ASN A 14 6.81 -14.69 1.36
C ASN A 14 8.11 -15.45 1.68
N CYS A 15 9.20 -15.15 0.99
CA CYS A 15 10.50 -15.77 1.25
C CYS A 15 10.99 -15.50 2.68
N PHE A 16 10.80 -14.28 3.18
CA PHE A 16 11.34 -13.86 4.48
C PHE A 16 10.29 -13.86 5.61
N ASP A 17 9.03 -14.19 5.32
CA ASP A 17 7.94 -14.28 6.31
C ASP A 17 7.59 -15.69 6.76
N VAL A 18 8.37 -16.67 6.33
CA VAL A 18 8.22 -18.08 6.67
C VAL A 18 7.94 -18.33 8.16
N VAL A 19 8.67 -17.69 9.07
CA VAL A 19 8.49 -17.92 10.52
C VAL A 19 7.14 -17.38 11.01
N VAL A 20 6.70 -16.22 10.52
CA VAL A 20 5.42 -15.60 10.90
C VAL A 20 4.27 -16.46 10.36
N ASP A 21 4.34 -16.81 9.07
CA ASP A 21 3.27 -17.51 8.36
C ASP A 21 3.16 -18.98 8.76
N LEU A 22 4.22 -19.58 9.32
CA LEU A 22 4.15 -20.90 9.96
C LEU A 22 3.36 -20.88 11.27
N LEU A 23 3.28 -19.73 11.95
CA LEU A 23 2.53 -19.59 13.20
C LEU A 23 1.04 -19.36 12.93
N ASP A 24 0.67 -18.75 11.80
CA ASP A 24 -0.72 -18.58 11.40
C ASP A 24 -1.20 -19.71 10.47
N VAL A 25 -1.90 -20.68 11.08
CA VAL A 25 -2.47 -21.84 10.37
C VAL A 25 -3.43 -21.44 9.25
N LYS A 26 -4.11 -20.30 9.33
CA LYS A 26 -5.03 -19.83 8.28
C LYS A 26 -4.28 -19.36 7.05
N ASP A 27 -3.12 -18.74 7.26
CA ASP A 27 -2.35 -18.07 6.21
C ASP A 27 -1.22 -18.93 5.66
N LEU A 28 -0.93 -20.08 6.28
CA LEU A 28 0.02 -21.07 5.77
C LEU A 28 -0.21 -21.44 4.29
N SER A 29 -1.47 -21.57 3.88
CA SER A 29 -1.82 -21.90 2.48
C SER A 29 -1.53 -20.77 1.48
N LYS A 30 -1.41 -19.53 1.96
CA LYS A 30 -1.16 -18.33 1.14
C LYS A 30 0.33 -18.11 0.87
N ASN A 31 1.22 -18.67 1.69
CA ASN A 31 2.66 -18.62 1.50
C ASN A 31 3.20 -19.98 0.99
N PRO A 32 3.54 -20.11 -0.31
CA PRO A 32 4.09 -21.33 -0.89
C PRO A 32 5.42 -21.76 -0.27
N VAL A 33 6.20 -20.83 0.27
CA VAL A 33 7.48 -21.12 0.92
C VAL A 33 7.25 -21.68 2.31
N ALA A 34 6.38 -21.05 3.11
CA ALA A 34 6.03 -21.53 4.45
C ALA A 34 5.34 -22.90 4.42
N SER A 35 4.44 -23.13 3.45
CA SER A 35 3.76 -24.43 3.26
C SER A 35 4.66 -25.54 2.68
N GLY A 36 5.90 -25.23 2.29
CA GLY A 36 6.82 -26.18 1.68
C GLY A 36 6.52 -26.55 0.22
N LEU A 37 5.56 -25.87 -0.43
CA LEU A 37 5.24 -26.05 -1.85
C LEU A 37 6.35 -25.52 -2.77
N LEU A 38 7.10 -24.52 -2.30
CA LEU A 38 8.18 -23.88 -3.05
C LEU A 38 9.41 -23.71 -2.16
N VAL A 39 10.56 -24.22 -2.61
CA VAL A 39 11.82 -24.03 -1.88
C VAL A 39 12.28 -22.57 -1.94
N PHE A 40 12.92 -22.10 -0.87
CA PHE A 40 13.33 -20.70 -0.69
C PHE A 40 14.17 -20.18 -1.86
N GLU A 41 15.13 -20.97 -2.35
CA GLU A 41 16.02 -20.60 -3.45
C GLU A 41 15.25 -20.36 -4.75
N SER A 42 14.23 -21.18 -5.01
CA SER A 42 13.35 -21.02 -6.18
C SER A 42 12.48 -19.78 -6.06
N ALA A 43 11.95 -19.50 -4.86
CA ALA A 43 11.16 -18.31 -4.60
C ALA A 43 11.99 -17.01 -4.75
N ILE A 44 13.25 -17.02 -4.30
CA ILE A 44 14.19 -15.92 -4.55
C ILE A 44 14.50 -15.78 -6.04
N ALA A 45 14.73 -16.88 -6.76
CA ALA A 45 14.95 -16.84 -8.21
C ALA A 45 13.75 -16.25 -8.96
N PHE A 46 12.51 -16.63 -8.60
CA PHE A 46 11.30 -16.03 -9.16
C PHE A 46 11.20 -14.54 -8.84
N SER A 47 11.48 -14.15 -7.60
CA SER A 47 11.50 -12.74 -7.20
C SER A 47 12.46 -11.94 -8.10
N LEU A 48 13.71 -12.39 -8.23
CA LEU A 48 14.70 -11.74 -9.10
C LEU A 48 14.29 -11.73 -10.57
N ALA A 49 13.68 -12.82 -11.07
CA ALA A 49 13.17 -12.87 -12.43
C ALA A 49 12.07 -11.82 -12.66
N PHE A 50 11.13 -11.65 -11.71
CA PHE A 50 10.11 -10.62 -11.80
C PHE A 50 10.69 -9.21 -11.78
N LEU A 51 11.70 -8.96 -10.93
CA LEU A 51 12.42 -7.69 -10.89
C LEU A 51 13.07 -7.38 -12.24
N VAL A 52 13.88 -8.30 -12.76
CA VAL A 52 14.61 -8.11 -14.03
C VAL A 52 13.63 -7.93 -15.18
N ALA A 53 12.64 -8.81 -15.31
CA ALA A 53 11.62 -8.71 -16.36
C ALA A 53 10.85 -7.39 -16.26
N GLY A 54 10.43 -6.99 -15.06
CA GLY A 54 9.70 -5.75 -14.86
C GLY A 54 10.52 -4.50 -15.19
N LEU A 55 11.82 -4.46 -14.86
CA LEU A 55 12.72 -3.35 -15.22
C LEU A 55 13.00 -3.30 -16.72
N VAL A 56 13.30 -4.45 -17.35
CA VAL A 56 13.54 -4.55 -18.79
C VAL A 56 12.32 -4.09 -19.57
N LEU A 57 11.15 -4.62 -19.21
CA LEU A 57 9.88 -4.24 -19.83
C LEU A 57 9.60 -2.74 -19.58
N SER A 58 9.87 -2.21 -18.38
CA SER A 58 9.65 -0.79 -18.07
C SER A 58 10.52 0.10 -18.95
N TYR A 59 11.78 -0.26 -19.14
CA TYR A 59 12.70 0.46 -20.01
C TYR A 59 12.27 0.39 -21.49
N ILE A 60 11.96 -0.81 -22.00
CA ILE A 60 11.61 -1.01 -23.42
C ILE A 60 10.36 -0.24 -23.81
N PHE A 61 9.31 -0.31 -22.98
CA PHE A 61 8.00 0.26 -23.34
C PHE A 61 7.83 1.72 -22.92
N PHE A 62 8.56 2.17 -21.89
CA PHE A 62 8.31 3.47 -21.25
C PHE A 62 9.58 4.29 -20.98
N GLY A 63 10.75 3.80 -21.35
CA GLY A 63 12.01 4.51 -21.28
C GLY A 63 12.63 4.61 -19.88
N VAL A 64 13.76 5.32 -19.81
CA VAL A 64 14.62 5.39 -18.61
C VAL A 64 13.90 5.95 -17.39
N ARG A 65 13.00 6.92 -17.56
CA ARG A 65 12.28 7.54 -16.43
C ARG A 65 11.40 6.53 -15.70
N SER A 66 10.66 5.70 -16.45
CA SER A 66 9.83 4.64 -15.88
C SER A 66 10.72 3.61 -15.18
N ALA A 67 11.81 3.19 -15.84
CA ALA A 67 12.72 2.20 -15.28
C ALA A 67 13.34 2.66 -13.95
N LEU A 68 13.78 3.92 -13.85
CA LEU A 68 14.33 4.48 -12.59
C LEU A 68 13.30 4.49 -11.46
N LEU A 69 12.05 4.84 -11.76
CA LEU A 69 10.98 4.84 -10.77
C LEU A 69 10.64 3.43 -10.30
N PHE A 70 10.56 2.46 -11.21
CA PHE A 70 10.36 1.07 -10.83
C PHE A 70 11.57 0.53 -10.07
N SER A 71 12.81 0.91 -10.41
CA SER A 71 14.00 0.55 -9.62
C SER A 71 13.88 1.04 -8.17
N LEU A 72 13.39 2.26 -7.95
CA LEU A 72 13.12 2.78 -6.61
C LEU A 72 12.04 1.95 -5.90
N LEU A 73 10.94 1.62 -6.58
CA LEU A 73 9.86 0.80 -6.00
C LEU A 73 10.36 -0.61 -5.63
N TYR A 74 11.12 -1.27 -6.50
CA TYR A 74 11.74 -2.58 -6.21
C TYR A 74 12.70 -2.50 -5.02
N LEU A 75 13.53 -1.45 -4.97
CA LEU A 75 14.42 -1.22 -3.84
C LEU A 75 13.64 -1.08 -2.54
N LEU A 76 12.58 -0.25 -2.50
CA LEU A 76 11.77 -0.05 -1.29
C LEU A 76 11.07 -1.33 -0.84
N ALA A 77 10.47 -2.09 -1.78
CA ALA A 77 9.84 -3.37 -1.46
C ALA A 77 10.86 -4.41 -0.94
N GLY A 78 12.08 -4.41 -1.49
CA GLY A 78 13.18 -5.23 -1.00
C GLY A 78 13.64 -4.82 0.41
N LEU A 79 13.86 -3.52 0.64
CA LEU A 79 14.24 -2.99 1.96
C LEU A 79 13.17 -3.26 3.02
N TYR A 80 11.91 -3.34 2.62
CA TYR A 80 10.80 -3.68 3.51
C TYR A 80 10.86 -5.13 4.02
N SER A 81 11.13 -6.10 3.15
CA SER A 81 11.07 -7.53 3.49
C SER A 81 12.40 -8.17 3.88
N VAL A 82 13.51 -7.72 3.28
CA VAL A 82 14.80 -8.45 3.30
C VAL A 82 15.72 -7.96 4.44
N PRO A 83 16.27 -8.86 5.28
CA PRO A 83 17.29 -8.52 6.29
C PRO A 83 18.60 -8.01 5.67
N PRO A 84 19.40 -7.19 6.38
CA PRO A 84 19.21 -6.74 7.77
C PRO A 84 18.34 -5.47 7.88
N VAL A 85 17.94 -4.87 6.75
CA VAL A 85 17.16 -3.62 6.78
C VAL A 85 15.73 -3.92 7.24
N ARG A 86 15.01 -4.78 6.51
CA ARG A 86 13.65 -5.28 6.80
C ARG A 86 12.80 -4.24 7.54
N THR A 87 12.46 -3.14 6.87
CA THR A 87 11.77 -2.01 7.52
C THR A 87 10.44 -2.39 8.13
N LYS A 88 9.79 -3.46 7.65
CA LYS A 88 8.57 -4.01 8.27
C LYS A 88 8.76 -4.47 9.72
N SER A 89 10.00 -4.75 10.14
CA SER A 89 10.35 -5.11 11.51
C SER A 89 10.96 -3.93 12.29
N ARG A 90 10.75 -2.70 11.82
CA ARG A 90 11.23 -1.47 12.46
C ARG A 90 10.04 -0.55 12.72
N PRO A 91 9.75 -0.21 13.99
CA PRO A 91 8.62 0.64 14.33
C PRO A 91 8.66 1.98 13.57
N TYR A 92 7.49 2.46 13.17
CA TYR A 92 7.19 3.62 12.34
C TYR A 92 7.67 3.50 10.88
N PHE A 93 8.81 2.86 10.65
CA PHE A 93 9.34 2.62 9.31
C PHE A 93 8.56 1.56 8.55
N ASP A 94 8.01 0.56 9.24
CA ASP A 94 7.04 -0.39 8.71
C ASP A 94 5.89 0.32 7.98
N LEU A 95 5.20 1.23 8.68
CA LEU A 95 4.09 1.99 8.12
C LEU A 95 4.55 2.96 7.03
N LEU A 96 5.59 3.77 7.30
CA LEU A 96 6.05 4.78 6.35
C LEU A 96 6.53 4.16 5.04
N SER A 97 7.31 3.08 5.12
CA SER A 97 7.80 2.40 3.92
C SER A 97 6.64 1.79 3.14
N HIS A 98 5.72 1.06 3.80
CA HIS A 98 4.53 0.51 3.16
C HIS A 98 3.71 1.60 2.44
N GLY A 99 3.45 2.72 3.13
CA GLY A 99 2.78 3.90 2.57
C GLY A 99 3.46 4.47 1.33
N LEU A 100 4.79 4.47 1.29
CA LEU A 100 5.55 4.94 0.12
C LEU A 100 5.45 3.97 -1.05
N PHE A 101 5.78 2.69 -0.86
CA PHE A 101 5.96 1.76 -1.99
C PHE A 101 4.68 1.05 -2.44
N PHE A 102 3.72 0.81 -1.56
CA PHE A 102 2.41 0.26 -1.91
C PHE A 102 1.32 1.34 -2.09
N GLY A 103 1.54 2.54 -1.56
CA GLY A 103 0.62 3.68 -1.69
C GLY A 103 1.09 4.73 -2.69
N GLY A 104 1.72 5.78 -2.17
CA GLY A 104 1.93 7.04 -2.89
C GLY A 104 2.83 6.94 -4.12
N LEU A 105 4.01 6.31 -4.03
CA LEU A 105 4.93 6.22 -5.18
C LEU A 105 4.39 5.28 -6.27
N LEU A 106 3.67 4.23 -5.87
CA LEU A 106 3.09 3.27 -6.82
C LEU A 106 2.06 3.95 -7.73
N ILE A 107 1.17 4.77 -7.18
CA ILE A 107 0.17 5.48 -8.00
C ILE A 107 0.82 6.55 -8.89
N LEU A 108 1.92 7.17 -8.43
CA LEU A 108 2.67 8.14 -9.23
C LEU A 108 3.42 7.49 -10.40
N ALA A 109 3.53 6.16 -10.45
CA ALA A 109 4.19 5.44 -11.54
C ALA A 109 3.63 5.78 -12.91
N GLY A 110 2.30 5.85 -13.04
CA GLY A 110 1.65 6.25 -14.29
C GLY A 110 1.94 7.70 -14.67
N PRO A 111 1.51 8.69 -13.87
CA PRO A 111 1.72 10.12 -14.14
C PRO A 111 3.18 10.50 -14.42
N ILE A 112 4.15 9.98 -13.66
CA ILE A 112 5.57 10.25 -13.89
C ILE A 112 6.05 9.68 -15.21
N THR A 113 5.65 8.43 -15.51
CA THR A 113 6.02 7.74 -16.75
C THR A 113 5.55 8.51 -17.99
N PHE A 114 4.32 9.01 -17.97
CA PHE A 114 3.74 9.75 -19.11
C PHE A 114 3.96 11.27 -19.07
N GLY A 115 4.68 11.78 -18.05
CA GLY A 115 4.90 13.23 -17.89
C GLY A 115 3.63 14.02 -17.62
N ARG A 116 2.62 13.40 -17.00
CA ARG A 116 1.30 13.97 -16.70
C ARG A 116 1.10 14.19 -15.20
N LEU A 117 2.16 14.66 -14.53
CA LEU A 117 2.06 15.07 -13.13
C LEU A 117 1.19 16.32 -13.02
N THR A 118 0.14 16.22 -12.22
CA THR A 118 -0.76 17.33 -11.88
C THR A 118 -0.89 17.44 -10.36
N PRO A 119 -1.31 18.60 -9.82
CA PRO A 119 -1.62 18.74 -8.40
C PRO A 119 -2.62 17.68 -7.90
N VAL A 120 -3.57 17.28 -8.76
CA VAL A 120 -4.56 16.24 -8.46
C VAL A 120 -3.88 14.89 -8.27
N THR A 121 -3.00 14.48 -9.19
CA THR A 121 -2.28 13.20 -9.07
C THR A 121 -1.35 13.17 -7.85
N LEU A 122 -0.79 14.31 -7.45
CA LEU A 122 -0.01 14.43 -6.22
C LEU A 122 -0.91 14.33 -4.98
N GLY A 123 -2.09 14.97 -5.00
CA GLY A 123 -3.09 14.83 -3.94
C GLY A 123 -3.53 13.37 -3.76
N ILE A 124 -3.88 12.68 -4.84
CA ILE A 124 -4.22 11.25 -4.82
C ILE A 124 -3.07 10.41 -4.25
N ALA A 125 -1.81 10.72 -4.61
CA ALA A 125 -0.66 10.01 -4.05
C ALA A 125 -0.51 10.20 -2.54
N VAL A 126 -0.78 11.41 -2.02
CA VAL A 126 -0.80 11.68 -0.58
C VAL A 126 -1.92 10.91 0.11
N VAL A 127 -3.12 10.89 -0.47
CA VAL A 127 -4.25 10.10 0.05
C VAL A 127 -3.89 8.62 0.14
N LEU A 128 -3.35 8.05 -0.95
CA LEU A 128 -3.01 6.63 -1.00
C LEU A 128 -1.81 6.27 -0.13
N LEU A 129 -0.89 7.20 0.13
CA LEU A 129 0.17 7.02 1.11
C LEU A 129 -0.41 6.79 2.50
N PHE A 130 -1.28 7.68 2.98
CA PHE A 130 -1.87 7.55 4.31
C PHE A 130 -2.85 6.39 4.41
N TYR A 131 -3.60 6.12 3.34
CA TYR A 131 -4.47 4.95 3.29
C TYR A 131 -3.67 3.65 3.37
N SER A 132 -2.54 3.56 2.65
CA SER A 132 -1.67 2.39 2.70
C SER A 132 -1.04 2.20 4.09
N MET A 133 -0.73 3.27 4.81
CA MET A 133 -0.33 3.20 6.22
C MET A 133 -1.47 2.73 7.13
N PHE A 134 -2.71 3.20 6.88
CA PHE A 134 -3.90 2.77 7.60
C PHE A 134 -4.20 1.27 7.42
N LEU A 135 -4.07 0.77 6.19
CA LEU A 135 -4.20 -0.67 5.91
C LEU A 135 -3.13 -1.48 6.64
N GLU A 136 -1.89 -1.00 6.63
CA GLU A 136 -0.78 -1.72 7.24
C GLU A 136 -0.90 -1.82 8.76
N ILE A 137 -1.27 -0.72 9.43
CA ILE A 137 -1.47 -0.78 10.88
C ILE A 137 -2.68 -1.66 11.25
N ARG A 138 -3.69 -1.76 10.39
CA ARG A 138 -4.82 -2.70 10.57
C ARG A 138 -4.31 -4.14 10.49
N ASN A 139 -3.51 -4.48 9.49
CA ASN A 139 -2.88 -5.80 9.38
C ASN A 139 -2.04 -6.13 10.62
N HIS A 140 -1.16 -5.23 11.05
CA HIS A 140 -0.33 -5.44 12.24
C HIS A 140 -1.11 -5.54 13.56
N ILE A 141 -2.33 -4.97 13.63
CA ILE A 141 -3.23 -5.16 14.79
C ILE A 141 -3.81 -6.57 14.78
N ASP A 142 -4.27 -7.04 13.62
CA ASP A 142 -4.78 -8.41 13.45
C ASP A 142 -3.69 -9.46 13.71
N ASP A 143 -2.44 -9.17 13.31
CA ASP A 143 -1.28 -10.07 13.43
C ASP A 143 -0.48 -9.89 14.72
N TYR A 144 -0.95 -9.05 15.66
CA TYR A 144 -0.16 -8.62 16.83
C TYR A 144 0.49 -9.77 17.62
N ASP A 145 -0.26 -10.85 17.87
CA ASP A 145 0.25 -11.99 18.63
C ASP A 145 1.30 -12.78 17.83
N PHE A 146 1.09 -12.98 16.52
CA PHE A 146 2.03 -13.68 15.64
C PHE A 146 3.31 -12.88 15.41
N ASP A 147 3.20 -11.57 15.20
CA ASP A 147 4.34 -10.66 15.08
C ASP A 147 5.17 -10.66 16.36
N LYS A 148 4.52 -10.64 17.52
CA LYS A 148 5.21 -10.71 18.82
C LYS A 148 5.91 -12.05 19.03
N LEU A 149 5.27 -13.16 18.68
CA LEU A 149 5.84 -14.52 18.82
C LEU A 149 7.01 -14.77 17.88
N SER A 150 6.95 -14.24 16.65
CA SER A 150 8.02 -14.35 15.65
C SER A 150 9.21 -13.42 15.91
N GLY A 151 9.09 -12.50 16.88
CA GLY A 151 10.10 -11.47 17.16
C GLY A 151 10.08 -10.30 16.17
N THR A 152 9.04 -10.20 15.33
CA THR A 152 8.84 -9.08 14.40
C THR A 152 8.42 -7.83 15.17
N ARG A 153 9.29 -6.83 15.25
CA ARG A 153 9.03 -5.60 16.00
C ARG A 153 8.34 -4.53 15.14
N THR A 154 7.07 -4.75 14.83
CA THR A 154 6.22 -3.75 14.13
C THR A 154 5.91 -2.54 15.03
N THR A 155 5.33 -1.49 14.45
CA THR A 155 4.76 -0.35 15.19
C THR A 155 3.77 -0.82 16.24
N VAL A 156 2.93 -1.80 15.90
CA VAL A 156 1.90 -2.29 16.81
C VAL A 156 2.51 -3.06 17.97
N VAL A 157 3.48 -3.93 17.71
CA VAL A 157 4.24 -4.63 18.77
C VAL A 157 4.97 -3.63 19.66
N HIS A 158 5.50 -2.53 19.11
CA HIS A 158 6.21 -1.52 19.87
C HIS A 158 5.31 -0.64 20.74
N LEU A 159 4.18 -0.19 20.21
CA LEU A 159 3.24 0.73 20.88
C LEU A 159 2.23 0.00 21.78
N GLY A 160 1.94 -1.27 21.49
CA GLY A 160 0.83 -2.01 22.05
C GLY A 160 -0.50 -1.70 21.35
N LEU A 161 -1.51 -2.55 21.57
CA LEU A 161 -2.80 -2.49 20.87
C LEU A 161 -3.54 -1.17 21.07
N GLU A 162 -3.61 -0.67 22.31
CA GLU A 162 -4.42 0.52 22.61
C GLU A 162 -3.90 1.79 21.92
N ALA A 163 -2.58 2.02 21.96
CA ALA A 163 -1.96 3.15 21.27
C ALA A 163 -2.01 2.98 19.75
N SER A 164 -1.91 1.75 19.25
CA SER A 164 -2.01 1.44 17.82
C SER A 164 -3.41 1.67 17.28
N GLU A 165 -4.45 1.34 18.03
CA GLU A 165 -5.84 1.66 17.69
C GLU A 165 -6.08 3.16 17.57
N ARG A 166 -5.47 3.97 18.45
CA ARG A 166 -5.52 5.45 18.33
C ARG A 166 -4.78 5.93 17.08
N LEU A 167 -3.61 5.36 16.79
CA LEU A 167 -2.84 5.70 15.59
C LEU A 167 -3.58 5.30 14.31
N LYS A 168 -4.22 4.13 14.27
CA LYS A 168 -5.08 3.67 13.17
C LYS A 168 -6.19 4.68 12.90
N ARG A 169 -6.91 5.11 13.94
CA ARG A 169 -7.93 6.17 13.81
C ARG A 169 -7.34 7.47 13.30
N ALA A 170 -6.18 7.91 13.81
CA ALA A 170 -5.53 9.11 13.31
C ALA A 170 -5.17 9.01 11.82
N LEU A 171 -4.64 7.86 11.36
CA LEU A 171 -4.34 7.63 9.94
C LEU A 171 -5.59 7.60 9.06
N ALA A 172 -6.70 7.02 9.54
CA ALA A 172 -7.99 7.09 8.85
C ALA A 172 -8.46 8.54 8.68
N LEU A 173 -8.36 9.35 9.75
CA LEU A 173 -8.71 10.77 9.71
C LEU A 173 -7.83 11.55 8.74
N ILE A 174 -6.52 11.35 8.77
CA ILE A 174 -5.59 12.00 7.84
C ILE A 174 -5.90 11.59 6.39
N THR A 175 -6.23 10.32 6.15
CA THR A 175 -6.64 9.83 4.83
C THR A 175 -7.89 10.55 4.34
N ILE A 176 -8.91 10.67 5.19
CA ILE A 176 -10.17 11.34 4.87
C ILE A 176 -9.93 12.85 4.63
N ILE A 177 -9.16 13.51 5.50
CA ILE A 177 -8.86 14.95 5.36
C ILE A 177 -8.08 15.21 4.06
N SER A 178 -7.04 14.43 3.78
CA SER A 178 -6.25 14.57 2.55
C SER A 178 -7.11 14.33 1.29
N LEU A 179 -8.09 13.41 1.37
CA LEU A 179 -9.06 13.19 0.32
C LEU A 179 -9.90 14.45 0.09
N TYR A 180 -10.53 15.00 1.12
CA TYR A 180 -11.33 16.23 1.01
C TYR A 180 -10.51 17.42 0.48
N VAL A 181 -9.29 17.61 0.95
CA VAL A 181 -8.37 18.65 0.44
C VAL A 181 -8.12 18.46 -1.06
N THR A 182 -7.86 17.23 -1.48
CA THR A 182 -7.65 16.91 -2.90
C THR A 182 -8.91 17.21 -3.74
N LEU A 183 -10.09 16.84 -3.24
CA LEU A 183 -11.37 17.05 -3.93
C LEU A 183 -11.75 18.52 -4.07
N ILE A 184 -11.54 19.31 -3.02
CA ILE A 184 -11.82 20.76 -3.03
C ILE A 184 -10.89 21.46 -4.02
N ALA A 185 -9.59 21.10 -4.03
CA ALA A 185 -8.60 21.69 -4.94
C ALA A 185 -8.95 21.48 -6.42
N THR A 186 -9.74 20.47 -6.74
CA THR A 186 -10.17 20.14 -8.11
C THR A 186 -11.42 20.88 -8.61
N ASN A 187 -12.10 21.69 -7.78
CA ASN A 187 -13.24 22.58 -8.13
C ASN A 187 -14.46 21.95 -8.84
N LYS A 188 -14.46 20.65 -9.19
CA LYS A 188 -15.51 20.00 -9.99
C LYS A 188 -16.37 18.97 -9.25
N HIS A 189 -16.07 18.63 -7.99
CA HIS A 189 -16.60 17.42 -7.35
C HIS A 189 -17.56 17.67 -6.18
N ALA A 190 -18.46 18.65 -6.28
CA ALA A 190 -19.47 18.92 -5.25
C ALA A 190 -20.36 17.69 -4.98
N THR A 191 -20.68 16.91 -6.02
CA THR A 191 -21.47 15.67 -5.90
C THR A 191 -20.71 14.57 -5.15
N LEU A 192 -19.39 14.49 -5.32
CA LEU A 192 -18.55 13.50 -4.64
C LEU A 192 -18.39 13.82 -3.15
N LEU A 193 -18.23 15.10 -2.80
CA LEU A 193 -18.21 15.55 -1.42
C LEU A 193 -19.46 15.07 -0.69
N ILE A 194 -20.64 15.20 -1.29
CA ILE A 194 -21.92 14.81 -0.69
C ILE A 194 -22.02 13.30 -0.47
N THR A 195 -21.58 12.47 -1.43
CA THR A 195 -21.70 11.01 -1.32
C THR A 195 -20.70 10.39 -0.33
N THR A 196 -19.60 11.09 -0.02
CA THR A 196 -18.55 10.59 0.89
C THR A 196 -18.67 11.13 2.31
N ILE A 197 -19.43 12.22 2.51
CA ILE A 197 -19.59 12.88 3.83
C ILE A 197 -20.21 11.94 4.85
N VAL A 198 -21.30 11.24 4.51
CA VAL A 198 -22.01 10.37 5.46
C VAL A 198 -21.11 9.24 5.98
N PRO A 199 -20.46 8.41 5.12
CA PRO A 199 -19.58 7.36 5.61
C PRO A 199 -18.33 7.93 6.31
N SER A 200 -17.80 9.08 5.88
CA SER A 200 -16.71 9.77 6.59
C SER A 200 -17.10 10.20 8.00
N LEU A 201 -18.32 10.73 8.18
CA LEU A 201 -18.86 11.12 9.48
C LEU A 201 -19.08 9.91 10.39
N LEU A 202 -19.54 8.78 9.86
CA LEU A 202 -19.67 7.55 10.63
C LEU A 202 -18.31 7.04 11.13
N VAL A 203 -17.25 7.17 10.33
CA VAL A 203 -15.87 6.85 10.76
C VAL A 203 -15.40 7.81 11.86
N LEU A 204 -15.61 9.12 11.65
CA LEU A 204 -15.26 10.18 12.61
C LEU A 204 -15.94 9.99 13.97
N LEU A 205 -17.19 9.56 13.98
CA LEU A 205 -17.98 9.33 15.18
C LEU A 205 -17.71 7.98 15.84
N GLY A 206 -16.86 7.13 15.24
CA GLY A 206 -16.61 5.77 15.72
C GLY A 206 -17.84 4.85 15.60
N LEU A 207 -18.79 5.19 14.72
CA LEU A 207 -20.05 4.48 14.51
C LEU A 207 -19.99 3.51 13.33
N SER A 208 -18.80 3.27 12.78
CA SER A 208 -18.63 2.38 11.62
C SER A 208 -17.35 1.56 11.73
N GLU A 209 -17.34 0.46 10.96
CA GLU A 209 -16.20 -0.43 10.85
C GLU A 209 -15.09 0.17 9.99
N ASP A 210 -13.87 -0.35 10.13
CA ASP A 210 -12.71 0.03 9.30
C ASP A 210 -13.01 -0.07 7.79
N ARG A 211 -13.89 -1.00 7.38
CA ARG A 211 -14.39 -1.19 6.01
C ARG A 211 -15.06 0.07 5.43
N THR A 212 -15.59 0.95 6.25
CA THR A 212 -16.21 2.21 5.80
C THR A 212 -15.18 3.20 5.29
N VAL A 213 -13.95 3.19 5.82
CA VAL A 213 -12.82 3.94 5.25
C VAL A 213 -12.52 3.43 3.84
N ASP A 214 -12.41 2.11 3.68
CA ASP A 214 -12.16 1.45 2.41
C ASP A 214 -13.24 1.82 1.37
N PHE A 215 -14.52 1.71 1.75
CA PHE A 215 -15.65 2.07 0.88
C PHE A 215 -15.62 3.54 0.47
N THR A 216 -15.40 4.45 1.43
CA THR A 216 -15.35 5.90 1.17
C THR A 216 -14.27 6.21 0.14
N LEU A 217 -13.09 5.64 0.32
CA LEU A 217 -11.97 5.86 -0.59
C LEU A 217 -12.25 5.28 -1.98
N VAL A 218 -12.65 4.02 -2.07
CA VAL A 218 -12.91 3.36 -3.36
C VAL A 218 -14.01 4.07 -4.15
N ALA A 219 -15.12 4.41 -3.50
CA ALA A 219 -16.20 5.16 -4.13
C ALA A 219 -15.71 6.53 -4.65
N SER A 220 -14.90 7.23 -3.85
CA SER A 220 -14.31 8.52 -4.23
C SER A 220 -13.41 8.40 -5.47
N MET A 221 -12.52 7.40 -5.46
CA MET A 221 -11.56 7.18 -6.54
C MET A 221 -12.24 6.72 -7.83
N LEU A 222 -13.23 5.84 -7.76
CA LEU A 222 -14.00 5.40 -8.92
C LEU A 222 -14.71 6.57 -9.60
N PHE A 223 -15.31 7.47 -8.82
CA PHE A 223 -15.99 8.63 -9.38
C PHE A 223 -14.99 9.64 -9.98
N LEU A 224 -13.83 9.88 -9.34
CA LEU A 224 -12.75 10.68 -9.93
C LEU A 224 -12.31 10.13 -11.30
N LEU A 225 -12.23 8.81 -11.44
CA LEU A 225 -11.90 8.14 -12.71
C LEU A 225 -13.02 8.29 -13.75
N LEU A 226 -14.28 8.05 -13.36
CA LEU A 226 -15.44 8.17 -14.25
C LEU A 226 -15.60 9.60 -14.79
N GLU A 227 -15.41 10.60 -13.95
CA GLU A 227 -15.55 12.00 -14.37
C GLU A 227 -14.41 12.45 -15.31
N GLN A 228 -13.19 11.94 -15.12
CA GLN A 228 -12.11 12.11 -16.10
C GLN A 228 -12.41 11.45 -17.45
N SER A 229 -13.11 10.31 -17.46
CA SER A 229 -13.49 9.61 -18.70
C SER A 229 -14.58 10.34 -19.50
N ASN A 230 -15.49 11.05 -18.81
CA ASN A 230 -16.54 11.86 -19.44
C ASN A 230 -16.02 13.16 -20.09
N LEU A 231 -14.74 13.51 -19.87
CA LEU A 231 -14.05 14.60 -20.60
C LEU A 231 -13.49 14.16 -21.97
N ILE A 232 -13.64 12.89 -22.36
CA ILE A 232 -13.12 12.33 -23.64
C ILE A 232 -14.22 12.22 -24.71
N VAL A 233 -15.48 12.58 -24.41
CA VAL A 233 -16.56 12.65 -25.41
C VAL A 233 -16.97 14.11 -25.65
N VAL A 234 -16.15 14.83 -26.41
CA VAL A 234 -16.54 16.05 -27.16
C VAL A 234 -15.90 16.00 -28.53
#